data_AF-A0A7C8ZS14-F1
#
_entry.id   AF-A0A7C8ZS14-F1
#
_cell.length_a   1.000
_cell.length_b   1.000
_cell.length_c   1.000
_cell.angle_alpha   90.00
_cell.angle_beta   90.00
_cell.angle_gamma   90.00
#
_symmetry.space_group_name_H-M   'P 1'
#
loop_
_entity.id
_entity.type
_entity.pdbx_description
1 polymer ?
#
loop_
_entity_poly.entity_id
_entity_poly.type
_entity_poly.pdbx_seq_one_letter_code
_entity_poly.pdbx_strand_id
1 'polypeptide(L)'
;STADVFRWLAGNSTKSLDIMAQYWELVAQPDDPRSGDFGYSKEDMQRFGAQEGLDVYKAIENAADRNVRVRFLQHSGVYPDYTKEPSNLASGRPHVKNVTLLLGDWWGSGIIHAKVWMSDR
;
A
#
# COMPACT_ATOMS: atom_id res chain seq x y z
N SER A 1 10.45 -13.18 6.32
CA SER A 1 10.01 -11.94 7.00
C SER A 1 8.55 -11.65 6.66
N THR A 2 7.95 -10.60 7.24
CA THR A 2 6.60 -10.12 6.84
C THR A 2 6.55 -9.75 5.35
N ALA A 3 7.62 -9.15 4.82
CA ALA A 3 7.72 -8.84 3.40
C ALA A 3 7.66 -10.11 2.52
N ASP A 4 8.34 -11.19 2.91
CA ASP A 4 8.26 -12.48 2.17
C ASP A 4 6.82 -12.99 2.06
N VAL A 5 6.05 -12.89 3.14
CA VAL A 5 4.64 -13.31 3.17
C VAL A 5 3.80 -12.46 2.23
N PHE A 6 3.98 -11.13 2.23
CA PHE A 6 3.24 -10.24 1.33
C PHE A 6 3.63 -10.42 -0.14
N ARG A 7 4.92 -10.61 -0.44
CA ARG A 7 5.39 -10.95 -1.78
C ARG A 7 4.82 -12.28 -2.26
N TRP A 8 4.85 -13.30 -1.41
CA TRP A 8 4.27 -14.60 -1.71
C TRP A 8 2.76 -14.51 -1.96
N LEU A 9 2.03 -13.78 -1.10
CA LEU A 9 0.58 -13.64 -1.20
C LEU A 9 0.16 -12.87 -2.46
N ALA A 10 0.82 -11.76 -2.78
CA ALA A 10 0.58 -11.03 -4.03
C ALA A 10 1.02 -11.84 -5.27
N GLY A 11 2.19 -12.49 -5.20
CA GLY A 11 2.74 -13.31 -6.28
C GLY A 11 1.91 -14.55 -6.59
N ASN A 12 1.24 -15.13 -5.59
CA ASN A 12 0.40 -16.32 -5.77
C ASN A 12 -1.09 -16.04 -5.95
N SER A 13 -1.53 -14.78 -5.82
CA SER A 13 -2.92 -14.42 -6.12
C SER A 13 -3.25 -14.66 -7.60
N THR A 14 -4.41 -15.24 -7.88
CA THR A 14 -4.85 -15.59 -9.25
C THR A 14 -6.12 -14.88 -9.69
N LYS A 15 -6.98 -14.47 -8.75
CA LYS A 15 -8.30 -13.88 -9.00
C LYS A 15 -8.49 -12.53 -8.32
N SER A 16 -8.03 -12.39 -7.08
CA SER A 16 -8.19 -11.16 -6.30
C SER A 16 -7.09 -10.98 -5.27
N LEU A 17 -6.78 -9.71 -5.00
CA LEU A 17 -5.90 -9.26 -3.93
C LEU A 17 -6.54 -8.03 -3.27
N ASP A 18 -6.98 -8.18 -2.03
CA ASP A 18 -7.61 -7.12 -1.26
C ASP A 18 -6.68 -6.66 -0.14
N ILE A 19 -6.40 -5.37 -0.10
CA ILE A 19 -5.48 -4.78 0.86
C ILE A 19 -6.15 -3.62 1.58
N MET A 20 -6.16 -3.70 2.90
CA MET A 20 -6.60 -2.65 3.80
C MET A 20 -5.40 -2.12 4.57
N ALA A 21 -5.14 -0.81 4.48
CA ALA A 21 -4.04 -0.18 5.20
C ALA A 21 -4.40 1.25 5.61
N GLN A 22 -3.83 1.70 6.73
CA GLN A 22 -3.98 3.08 7.20
C GLN A 22 -3.18 4.08 6.35
N TYR A 23 -1.94 3.72 6.01
CA TYR A 23 -0.97 4.54 5.29
C TYR A 23 -0.19 3.66 4.31
N TRP A 24 0.36 4.29 3.27
CA TRP A 24 1.11 3.65 2.19
C TRP A 24 2.48 4.30 2.02
N GLU A 25 3.53 3.56 2.40
CA GLU A 25 4.94 3.94 2.21
C GLU A 25 5.77 2.67 1.98
N LEU A 26 5.39 1.87 0.98
CA LEU A 26 6.20 0.74 0.53
C LEU A 26 7.40 1.21 -0.30
N VAL A 27 7.27 2.34 -0.99
CA VAL A 27 8.32 2.98 -1.76
C VAL A 27 8.89 4.14 -0.95
N ALA A 28 10.10 3.96 -0.44
CA ALA A 28 10.72 4.98 0.41
C ALA A 28 10.88 6.34 -0.30
N GLN A 29 10.60 7.43 0.41
CA GLN A 29 10.66 8.81 -0.12
C GLN A 29 11.41 9.78 0.83
N PRO A 30 12.70 9.54 1.14
CA PRO A 30 13.43 10.35 2.12
C PRO A 30 13.61 11.83 1.73
N ASP A 31 13.45 12.16 0.45
CA ASP A 31 13.55 13.52 -0.08
C ASP A 31 12.19 14.25 -0.17
N ASP A 32 11.07 13.57 0.14
CA ASP A 32 9.73 14.17 0.09
C ASP A 32 9.30 14.63 1.49
N PRO A 33 9.13 15.96 1.73
CA PRO A 33 8.76 16.49 3.06
C PRO A 33 7.38 16.06 3.56
N ARG A 34 6.61 15.34 2.74
CA ARG A 34 5.30 14.76 3.09
C ARG A 34 5.36 13.28 3.45
N SER A 35 6.53 12.65 3.34
CA SER A 35 6.75 11.27 3.71
C SER A 35 7.12 11.14 5.18
N GLY A 36 6.79 10.00 5.79
CA GLY A 36 7.34 9.56 7.07
C GLY A 36 8.85 9.27 7.01
N ASP A 37 9.40 9.09 5.80
CA ASP A 37 10.82 8.85 5.58
C ASP A 37 11.67 10.13 5.53
N PHE A 38 11.02 11.31 5.51
CA PHE A 38 11.70 12.56 5.21
C PHE A 38 12.88 12.86 6.14
N GLY A 39 14.04 13.15 5.54
CA GLY A 39 15.26 13.54 6.27
C GLY A 39 16.10 12.36 6.75
N TYR A 40 15.68 11.11 6.53
CA TYR A 40 16.55 9.96 6.74
C TYR A 40 17.58 9.79 5.61
N SER A 41 18.76 9.31 5.98
CA SER A 41 19.83 9.02 5.01
C SER A 41 19.52 7.78 4.17
N LYS A 42 20.26 7.60 3.07
CA LYS A 42 20.18 6.37 2.27
C LYS A 42 20.58 5.14 3.09
N GLU A 43 21.58 5.29 3.95
CA GLU A 43 22.06 4.27 4.86
C GLU A 43 20.99 3.89 5.89
N ASP A 44 20.23 4.87 6.41
CA ASP A 44 19.08 4.62 7.28
C ASP A 44 17.98 3.86 6.54
N MET A 45 17.60 4.28 5.34
CA MET A 45 16.60 3.58 4.51
C MET A 45 16.99 2.12 4.26
N GLN A 46 18.26 1.88 3.94
CA GLN A 46 18.78 0.52 3.76
C GLN A 46 18.68 -0.28 5.05
N ARG A 47 19.08 0.31 6.19
CA ARG A 47 19.00 -0.34 7.52
C ARG A 47 17.56 -0.64 7.94
N PHE A 48 16.60 0.22 7.61
CA PHE A 48 15.18 0.03 7.93
C PHE A 48 14.49 -0.98 7.02
N GLY A 49 15.16 -1.44 5.96
CA GLY A 49 14.60 -2.42 5.03
C GLY A 49 13.70 -1.79 3.96
N ALA A 50 13.97 -0.55 3.53
CA ALA A 50 13.24 0.10 2.45
C ALA A 50 13.17 -0.74 1.16
N GLN A 51 14.20 -1.56 0.92
CA GLN A 51 14.21 -2.51 -0.21
C GLN A 51 13.11 -3.57 -0.08
N GLU A 52 12.81 -4.05 1.13
CA GLU A 52 11.74 -5.02 1.35
C GLU A 52 10.37 -4.43 1.00
N GLY A 53 10.12 -3.17 1.39
CA GLY A 53 8.91 -2.43 1.02
C GLY A 53 8.78 -2.31 -0.50
N LEU A 54 9.85 -1.91 -1.19
CA LEU A 54 9.86 -1.77 -2.64
C LEU A 54 9.57 -3.11 -3.35
N ASP A 55 10.11 -4.22 -2.83
CA ASP A 55 9.84 -5.54 -3.37
C ASP A 55 8.38 -5.96 -3.18
N VAL A 56 7.74 -5.59 -2.06
CA VAL A 56 6.30 -5.79 -1.85
C VAL A 56 5.49 -4.95 -2.83
N TYR A 57 5.82 -3.67 -3.02
CA TYR A 57 5.16 -2.80 -4.01
C TYR A 57 5.20 -3.42 -5.41
N LYS A 58 6.38 -3.86 -5.85
CA LYS A 58 6.56 -4.54 -7.14
C LYS A 58 5.76 -5.84 -7.24
N ALA A 59 5.62 -6.58 -6.14
CA ALA A 59 4.79 -7.79 -6.14
C ALA A 59 3.30 -7.47 -6.35
N ILE A 60 2.78 -6.38 -5.76
CA ILE A 60 1.41 -5.90 -6.01
C ILE A 60 1.27 -5.45 -7.47
N GLU A 61 2.23 -4.69 -7.98
CA GLU A 61 2.27 -4.24 -9.37
C GLU A 61 2.24 -5.43 -10.34
N ASN A 62 3.08 -6.44 -10.12
CA ASN A 62 3.09 -7.67 -10.90
C ASN A 62 1.75 -8.44 -10.81
N ALA A 63 1.07 -8.44 -9.66
CA ALA A 63 -0.26 -9.03 -9.55
C ALA A 63 -1.28 -8.26 -10.41
N ALA A 64 -1.25 -6.93 -10.35
CA ALA A 64 -2.09 -6.09 -11.18
C ALA A 64 -1.81 -6.28 -12.67
N ASP A 65 -0.55 -6.40 -13.09
CA ASP A 65 -0.17 -6.62 -14.49
C ASP A 65 -0.58 -8.00 -15.02
N ARG A 66 -0.67 -9.00 -14.14
CA ARG A 66 -1.28 -10.32 -14.45
C ARG A 66 -2.81 -10.30 -14.46
N ASN A 67 -3.43 -9.12 -14.42
CA ASN A 67 -4.88 -8.92 -14.42
C ASN A 67 -5.61 -9.49 -13.18
N VAL A 68 -4.92 -9.64 -12.05
CA VAL A 68 -5.54 -9.95 -10.75
C VAL A 68 -6.35 -8.73 -10.31
N ARG A 69 -7.60 -8.91 -9.87
CA ARG A 69 -8.41 -7.79 -9.36
C ARG A 69 -7.83 -7.30 -8.03
N VAL A 70 -7.26 -6.10 -8.01
CA VAL A 70 -6.67 -5.54 -6.79
C VAL A 70 -7.61 -4.48 -6.21
N ARG A 71 -7.89 -4.55 -4.90
CA ARG A 71 -8.70 -3.55 -4.20
C ARG A 71 -7.94 -3.00 -3.01
N PHE A 72 -7.75 -1.69 -2.99
CA PHE A 72 -7.19 -0.95 -1.87
C PHE A 72 -8.31 -0.28 -1.09
N LEU A 73 -8.38 -0.56 0.21
CA LEU A 73 -9.16 0.21 1.16
C LEU A 73 -8.20 0.98 2.07
N GLN A 74 -8.28 2.29 2.01
CA GLN A 74 -7.43 3.19 2.79
C GLN A 74 -8.26 4.15 3.63
N HIS A 75 -7.58 4.98 4.41
CA HIS A 75 -8.18 6.00 5.26
C HIS A 75 -7.61 7.39 4.92
N SER A 76 -8.24 8.47 5.39
CA SER A 76 -7.81 9.86 5.21
C SER A 76 -7.85 10.63 6.52
N GLY A 77 -6.99 11.63 6.68
CA GLY A 77 -6.99 12.51 7.86
C GLY A 77 -5.93 12.16 8.91
N VAL A 78 -5.01 11.26 8.57
CA VAL A 78 -3.80 10.97 9.34
C VAL A 78 -2.58 11.09 8.43
N TYR A 79 -1.51 11.67 8.96
CA TYR A 79 -0.23 11.78 8.25
C TYR A 79 0.54 10.45 8.31
N PRO A 80 1.23 10.03 7.24
CA PRO A 80 1.28 10.66 5.92
C PRO A 80 0.00 10.39 5.11
N ASP A 81 -0.58 11.44 4.52
CA ASP A 81 -1.75 11.34 3.63
C ASP A 81 -1.30 10.94 2.23
N TYR A 82 -0.97 9.66 2.10
CA TYR A 82 -0.35 9.10 0.90
C TYR A 82 -1.31 8.12 0.24
N THR A 83 -2.19 8.65 -0.62
CA THR A 83 -2.92 7.79 -1.57
C THR A 83 -2.10 7.53 -2.84
N LYS A 84 -0.85 8.04 -2.92
CA LYS A 84 -0.04 8.07 -4.14
C LYS A 84 0.26 6.67 -4.68
N GLU A 85 0.75 5.77 -3.83
CA GLU A 85 1.07 4.39 -4.23
C GLU A 85 -0.14 3.63 -4.78
N PRO A 86 -1.27 3.50 -4.05
CA PRO A 86 -2.44 2.79 -4.57
C PRO A 86 -3.09 3.51 -5.76
N SER A 87 -3.02 4.85 -5.83
CA SER A 87 -3.47 5.60 -7.02
C SER A 87 -2.60 5.34 -8.24
N ASN A 88 -1.28 5.24 -8.08
CA ASN A 88 -0.36 4.89 -9.17
C ASN A 88 -0.59 3.46 -9.67
N LEU A 89 -0.79 2.51 -8.75
CA LEU A 89 -1.13 1.13 -9.09
C LEU A 89 -2.46 1.04 -9.84
N ALA A 90 -3.46 1.85 -9.46
CA ALA A 90 -4.76 1.90 -10.12
C ALA A 90 -4.77 2.64 -11.47
N SER A 91 -3.82 3.56 -11.69
CA SER A 91 -3.78 4.39 -12.89
C SER A 91 -3.68 3.54 -14.16
N GLY A 92 -4.61 3.74 -15.09
CA GLY A 92 -4.69 2.97 -16.35
C GLY A 92 -5.14 1.51 -16.21
N ARG A 93 -5.40 1.00 -14.99
CA ARG A 93 -5.76 -0.40 -14.72
C ARG A 93 -7.22 -0.51 -14.24
N PRO A 94 -8.21 -0.78 -15.11
CA PRO A 94 -9.63 -0.76 -14.72
C PRO A 94 -10.03 -1.82 -13.68
N HIS A 95 -9.26 -2.90 -13.56
CA HIS A 95 -9.43 -3.98 -12.58
C HIS A 95 -8.76 -3.71 -11.23
N VAL A 96 -8.06 -2.58 -11.08
CA VAL A 96 -7.47 -2.13 -9.83
C VAL A 96 -8.31 -0.97 -9.28
N LYS A 97 -8.74 -1.06 -8.03
CA LYS A 97 -9.58 -0.06 -7.37
C LYS A 97 -8.89 0.48 -6.13
N ASN A 98 -8.95 1.78 -5.95
CA ASN A 98 -8.48 2.47 -4.75
C ASN A 98 -9.62 3.28 -4.14
N VAL A 99 -9.96 3.02 -2.88
CA VAL A 99 -11.07 3.68 -2.18
C VAL A 99 -10.61 4.16 -0.80
N THR A 100 -10.87 5.42 -0.52
CA THR A 100 -10.65 6.06 0.79
C THR A 100 -11.92 6.01 1.63
N LEU A 101 -11.83 5.47 2.84
CA LEU A 101 -12.91 5.43 3.81
C LEU A 101 -12.91 6.67 4.70
N LEU A 102 -13.95 7.49 4.55
CA LEU A 102 -14.14 8.74 5.28
C LEU A 102 -14.93 8.47 6.58
N LEU A 103 -14.30 7.80 7.54
CA LEU A 103 -14.95 7.44 8.82
C LEU A 103 -15.49 8.67 9.57
N GLY A 104 -14.83 9.83 9.41
CA GLY A 104 -15.30 11.11 9.97
C GLY A 104 -16.68 11.51 9.47
N ASP A 105 -17.00 11.23 8.20
CA ASP A 105 -18.29 11.58 7.60
C ASP A 105 -19.42 10.67 8.10
N TRP A 106 -19.10 9.46 8.54
CA TRP A 106 -20.10 8.46 8.94
C TRP A 106 -20.30 8.41 10.45
N TRP A 107 -19.23 8.56 11.23
CA TRP A 107 -19.24 8.40 12.70
C TRP A 107 -18.76 9.63 13.46
N GLY A 108 -18.47 10.74 12.77
CA GLY A 108 -17.93 11.96 13.36
C GLY A 108 -16.44 11.89 13.72
N SER A 109 -15.85 10.68 13.75
CA SER A 109 -14.41 10.45 13.91
C SER A 109 -14.06 8.99 13.60
N GLY A 110 -12.76 8.69 13.48
CA GLY A 110 -12.26 7.31 13.40
C GLY A 110 -11.17 7.13 12.36
N ILE A 111 -10.36 6.08 12.52
CA ILE A 111 -9.30 5.70 11.60
C ILE A 111 -9.35 4.19 11.33
N ILE A 112 -8.90 3.75 10.15
CA ILE A 112 -8.58 2.33 9.93
C ILE A 112 -7.21 2.08 10.58
N HIS A 113 -7.13 1.32 11.66
CA HIS A 113 -5.85 0.88 12.26
C HIS A 113 -5.53 -0.60 12.00
N ALA A 114 -6.34 -1.27 11.17
CA ALA A 114 -6.10 -2.63 10.71
C ALA A 114 -5.22 -2.61 9.45
N LYS A 115 -4.33 -3.60 9.35
CA LYS A 115 -3.53 -3.89 8.15
C LYS A 115 -3.90 -5.31 7.72
N VAL A 116 -4.71 -5.44 6.67
CA VAL A 116 -5.30 -6.73 6.26
C VAL A 116 -5.00 -6.98 4.80
N TRP A 117 -4.59 -8.20 4.48
CA TRP A 117 -4.31 -8.67 3.13
C TRP A 117 -5.06 -9.97 2.91
N MET A 118 -5.84 -10.07 1.83
CA MET A 118 -6.62 -11.25 1.47
C MET A 118 -6.41 -11.58 0.00
N SER A 119 -6.25 -12.87 -0.31
CA SER A 119 -6.04 -13.37 -1.67
C SER A 119 -7.11 -14.40 -2.02
N ASP A 120 -7.62 -14.35 -3.25
CA ASP A 120 -8.42 -15.38 -3.91
C ASP A 120 -9.67 -15.88 -3.15
N ARG A 121 -10.32 -14.97 -2.41
CA ARG A 121 -11.62 -15.24 -1.77
C ARG A 121 -12.78 -15.26 -2.77
#